data_AF-A0A3Q2YND2-F1
#
_entry.id   AF-A0A3Q2YND2-F1
#
_cell.length_a   1.000
_cell.length_b   1.000
_cell.length_c   1.000
_cell.angle_alpha   90.00
_cell.angle_beta   90.00
_cell.angle_gamma   90.00
#
_symmetry.space_group_name_H-M   'P 1'
#
loop_
_entity.id
_entity.type
_entity.pdbx_description
1 polymer ?
#
loop_
_entity_poly.entity_id
_entity_poly.type
_entity_poly.pdbx_seq_one_letter_code
_entity_poly.pdbx_strand_id
1 'polypeptide(L)'
;MSFVSRNQKGTNGTYTFSSRPRPVENRSKYREKAHSTYGNIMYDRRVIRGNTYAQRFLSTEDLAEMQRQQELRRRAIAQKNKTKEQLRSSTPEAVQGRKHNVVQTELYLEELSYNIELSHIECQTDPLLDRPATPLFIPAKSGKDVATQIEDGELFDFDREVQPLLEVLIGKTIEQSLLEVMEEEELACLRAQQRAFQELRNAELAEVQRLQEQERRHREEKERRIAQQREALRMEKETVEKIAARAYTQQYLADLVPTVFQSLRIHGFFYDPVEKDIETNFFPWLMAEVNSKLEKRNAARQLLDTLIHDVAQKKLPLYTNLETRPEK
;
A
#
# COMPACT_ATOMS: atom_id res chain seq x y z
N MET A 1 -34.95 -16.68 13.74
CA MET A 1 -33.69 -17.04 13.07
C MET A 1 -32.86 -17.87 14.03
N SER A 2 -32.85 -19.17 13.78
CA SER A 2 -32.21 -20.22 14.55
C SER A 2 -30.84 -20.53 13.96
N PHE A 3 -29.79 -20.44 14.78
CA PHE A 3 -28.53 -21.15 14.48
C PHE A 3 -28.24 -22.11 15.62
N VAL A 4 -28.82 -23.30 15.47
CA VAL A 4 -28.53 -24.49 16.26
C VAL A 4 -27.14 -24.97 15.85
N SER A 5 -26.12 -24.76 16.68
CA SER A 5 -24.83 -25.44 16.49
C SER A 5 -24.92 -26.84 17.07
N ARG A 6 -25.29 -27.78 16.20
CA ARG A 6 -25.42 -29.21 16.48
C ARG A 6 -24.03 -29.79 16.78
N ASN A 7 -23.77 -30.06 18.06
CA ASN A 7 -22.61 -30.86 18.48
C ASN A 7 -22.79 -32.31 17.98
N GLN A 8 -22.15 -32.66 16.87
CA GLN A 8 -21.92 -34.07 16.52
C GLN A 8 -20.74 -34.59 17.34
N LYS A 9 -21.04 -35.26 18.46
CA LYS A 9 -20.15 -36.28 19.00
C LYS A 9 -20.23 -37.48 18.05
N GLY A 10 -19.18 -37.70 17.27
CA GLY A 10 -18.96 -39.00 16.63
C GLY A 10 -18.71 -40.05 17.70
N THR A 11 -19.40 -41.17 17.60
CA THR A 11 -19.34 -42.32 18.52
C THR A 11 -18.12 -43.22 18.32
N ASN A 12 -17.12 -42.77 17.56
CA ASN A 12 -15.89 -43.51 17.30
C ASN A 12 -14.71 -42.66 17.77
N GLY A 13 -13.93 -43.19 18.73
CA GLY A 13 -12.78 -42.53 19.35
C GLY A 13 -11.58 -42.37 18.42
N THR A 14 -11.75 -41.63 17.33
CA THR A 14 -10.68 -41.30 16.38
C THR A 14 -10.21 -39.87 16.65
N TYR A 15 -8.90 -39.69 16.83
CA TYR A 15 -8.27 -38.40 17.08
C TYR A 15 -8.23 -37.57 15.79
N THR A 16 -8.99 -36.46 15.76
CA THR A 16 -8.97 -35.51 14.64
C THR A 16 -8.12 -34.29 15.03
N PHE A 17 -6.98 -34.12 14.35
CA PHE A 17 -6.12 -32.95 14.52
C PHE A 17 -6.80 -31.70 13.96
N SER A 18 -6.99 -30.66 14.79
CA SER A 18 -7.50 -29.36 14.36
C SER A 18 -6.55 -28.26 14.84
N SER A 19 -6.07 -27.42 13.93
CA SER A 19 -5.04 -26.40 14.16
C SER A 19 -5.56 -25.06 14.74
N ARG A 20 -6.79 -25.01 15.27
CA ARG A 20 -7.35 -23.79 15.87
C ARG A 20 -7.23 -23.83 17.41
N PRO A 21 -6.66 -22.79 18.05
CA PRO A 21 -6.49 -22.78 19.50
C PRO A 21 -7.85 -22.78 20.21
N ARG A 22 -8.04 -23.70 21.15
CA ARG A 22 -9.23 -23.79 22.02
C ARG A 22 -8.84 -23.48 23.48
N PRO A 23 -9.66 -22.71 24.22
CA PRO A 23 -9.45 -22.49 25.65
C PRO A 23 -9.68 -23.77 26.46
N VAL A 24 -8.88 -24.00 27.49
CA VAL A 24 -8.94 -25.18 28.37
C VAL A 24 -10.15 -25.06 29.32
N GLU A 25 -11.06 -26.03 29.29
CA GLU A 25 -12.19 -26.08 30.24
C GLU A 25 -11.75 -26.58 31.63
N ASN A 26 -12.15 -25.85 32.67
CA ASN A 26 -11.86 -26.18 34.07
C ASN A 26 -12.64 -27.42 34.53
N ARG A 27 -11.93 -28.52 34.82
CA ARG A 27 -12.51 -29.69 35.50
C ARG A 27 -12.61 -29.46 37.02
N SER A 28 -13.67 -29.97 37.63
CA SER A 28 -13.88 -29.96 39.07
C SER A 28 -12.90 -30.90 39.80
N LYS A 29 -12.38 -30.44 40.93
CA LYS A 29 -11.41 -31.16 41.78
C LYS A 29 -12.12 -32.28 42.55
N TYR A 30 -11.72 -33.53 42.32
CA TYR A 30 -12.21 -34.67 43.09
C TYR A 30 -11.27 -34.94 44.26
N ARG A 31 -11.75 -34.54 45.46
CA ARG A 31 -11.37 -34.99 46.82
C ARG A 31 -10.43 -34.12 47.66
N GLU A 32 -10.87 -33.91 48.90
CA GLU A 32 -10.25 -33.17 50.01
C GLU A 32 -8.99 -33.85 50.56
N LYS A 33 -8.09 -33.02 51.12
CA LYS A 33 -6.79 -33.39 51.69
C LYS A 33 -6.95 -34.22 52.95
N ALA A 34 -6.46 -35.47 52.93
CA ALA A 34 -6.08 -36.20 54.15
C ALA A 34 -4.58 -36.01 54.42
N HIS A 35 -4.26 -35.88 55.72
CA HIS A 35 -2.98 -35.44 56.27
C HIS A 35 -1.77 -36.27 55.81
N SER A 36 -0.66 -35.58 55.58
CA SER A 36 0.64 -36.13 55.21
C SER A 36 1.30 -36.78 56.43
N THR A 37 1.31 -38.12 56.47
CA THR A 37 2.28 -38.86 57.28
C THR A 37 3.57 -38.92 56.47
N TYR A 38 4.67 -38.40 57.01
CA TYR A 38 5.99 -38.45 56.37
C TYR A 38 6.38 -39.92 56.12
N GLY A 39 6.29 -40.36 54.87
CA GLY A 39 6.72 -41.68 54.42
C GLY A 39 8.17 -41.63 53.95
N ASN A 40 8.96 -42.63 54.36
CA ASN A 40 10.34 -42.78 53.90
C ASN A 40 10.42 -42.78 52.36
N ILE A 41 11.25 -41.88 51.82
CA ILE A 41 11.50 -41.68 50.38
C ILE A 41 12.03 -42.97 49.70
N MET A 42 12.48 -43.94 50.49
CA MET A 42 12.87 -45.31 50.09
C MET A 42 11.76 -46.13 49.44
N TYR A 43 10.50 -45.87 49.78
CA TYR A 43 9.35 -46.63 49.31
C TYR A 43 8.37 -45.79 48.48
N ASP A 44 8.72 -44.54 48.17
CA ASP A 44 7.90 -43.66 47.35
C ASP A 44 8.04 -44.03 45.87
N ARG A 45 6.94 -44.50 45.27
CA ARG A 45 6.87 -44.94 43.87
C ARG A 45 7.10 -43.81 42.87
N ARG A 46 7.06 -42.54 43.31
CA ARG A 46 7.35 -41.37 42.47
C ARG A 46 8.85 -41.11 42.29
N VAL A 47 9.68 -41.66 43.17
CA VAL A 47 11.13 -41.44 43.15
C VAL A 47 11.79 -42.54 42.33
N ILE A 48 12.12 -42.22 41.08
CA ILE A 48 12.81 -43.12 40.15
C ILE A 48 14.28 -43.21 40.59
N ARG A 49 14.74 -44.43 40.89
CA ARG A 49 16.10 -44.71 41.35
C ARG A 49 16.83 -45.46 40.24
N GLY A 50 17.70 -44.76 39.52
CA GLY A 50 18.45 -45.33 38.40
C GLY A 50 18.76 -44.29 37.33
N ASN A 51 19.64 -44.66 36.40
CA ASN A 51 20.12 -43.80 35.34
C ASN A 51 19.00 -43.53 34.31
N THR A 52 18.71 -42.26 34.00
CA THR A 52 17.56 -41.80 33.21
C THR A 52 17.72 -41.88 31.69
N TYR A 53 18.80 -42.48 31.18
CA TYR A 53 19.12 -42.52 29.74
C TYR A 53 18.52 -43.70 28.95
N ALA A 54 17.76 -44.60 29.57
CA ALA A 54 17.04 -45.65 28.86
C ALA A 54 15.54 -45.47 29.03
N GLN A 55 14.95 -44.54 28.27
CA GLN A 55 13.51 -44.51 28.05
C GLN A 55 13.11 -45.77 27.25
N ARG A 56 12.86 -46.88 27.95
CA ARG A 56 12.04 -47.95 27.36
C ARG A 56 10.61 -47.42 27.32
N PHE A 57 10.17 -46.98 26.15
CA PHE A 57 8.75 -46.84 25.87
C PHE A 57 8.16 -48.24 25.92
N LEU A 58 7.58 -48.62 27.08
CA LEU A 58 6.78 -49.83 27.18
C LEU A 58 5.62 -49.68 26.21
N SER A 59 5.56 -50.57 25.22
CA SER A 59 4.46 -50.59 24.28
C SER A 59 3.17 -50.97 25.02
N THR A 60 2.01 -50.67 24.42
CA THR A 60 0.72 -51.12 24.96
C THR A 60 0.62 -52.65 25.06
N GLU A 61 1.48 -53.37 24.34
CA GLU A 61 1.56 -54.83 24.35
C GLU A 61 2.30 -55.36 25.59
N ASP A 62 3.39 -54.70 26.03
CA ASP A 62 4.14 -55.08 27.24
C ASP A 62 3.32 -54.94 28.54
N LEU A 63 2.41 -53.96 28.58
CA LEU A 63 1.48 -53.75 29.71
C LEU A 63 0.38 -54.83 29.76
N ALA A 64 -0.07 -55.31 28.59
CA ALA A 64 -1.07 -56.37 28.50
C ALA A 64 -0.49 -57.74 28.89
N GLU A 65 0.77 -58.02 28.55
CA GLU A 65 1.45 -59.25 28.95
C GLU A 65 1.73 -59.30 30.47
N MET A 66 2.13 -58.18 31.07
CA MET A 66 2.36 -58.08 32.51
C MET A 66 1.06 -58.23 33.31
N GLN A 67 -0.08 -57.75 32.78
CA GLN A 67 -1.41 -57.99 33.36
C GLN A 67 -1.82 -59.46 33.28
N ARG A 68 -1.63 -60.13 32.12
CA ARG A 68 -1.90 -61.57 31.96
C ARG A 68 -1.09 -62.42 32.95
N GLN A 69 0.17 -62.06 33.20
CA GLN A 69 1.04 -62.78 34.15
C GLN A 69 0.59 -62.62 35.61
N GLN A 70 0.14 -61.42 36.02
CA GLN A 70 -0.44 -61.21 37.34
C GLN A 70 -1.77 -61.94 37.52
N GLU A 71 -2.59 -62.00 36.46
CA GLU A 71 -3.88 -62.69 36.47
C GLU A 71 -3.71 -64.22 36.58
N LEU A 72 -2.74 -64.81 35.88
CA LEU A 72 -2.36 -66.22 36.03
C LEU A 72 -1.88 -66.55 37.45
N ARG A 73 -1.05 -65.68 38.05
CA ARG A 73 -0.55 -65.85 39.41
C ARG A 73 -1.68 -65.79 40.45
N ARG A 74 -2.64 -64.88 40.25
CA ARG A 74 -3.85 -64.77 41.08
C ARG A 74 -4.76 -65.99 40.94
N ARG A 75 -4.87 -66.55 39.74
CA ARG A 75 -5.66 -67.76 39.45
C ARG A 75 -5.07 -69.03 40.07
N ALA A 76 -3.74 -69.15 40.11
CA ALA A 76 -3.04 -70.26 40.76
C ALA A 76 -3.22 -70.25 42.29
N ILE A 77 -3.14 -69.07 42.92
CA ILE A 77 -3.41 -68.90 44.36
C ILE A 77 -4.87 -69.23 44.68
N ALA A 78 -5.82 -68.80 43.83
CA ALA A 78 -7.24 -69.12 43.98
C ALA A 78 -7.53 -70.62 43.86
N GLN A 79 -6.85 -71.35 42.95
CA GLN A 79 -6.98 -72.80 42.88
C GLN A 79 -6.41 -73.51 44.11
N LYS A 80 -5.23 -73.08 44.61
CA LYS A 80 -4.62 -73.67 45.81
C LYS A 80 -5.49 -73.49 47.07
N ASN A 81 -6.20 -72.36 47.15
CA ASN A 81 -7.17 -72.11 48.22
C ASN A 81 -8.44 -72.96 48.05
N LYS A 82 -8.96 -73.11 46.82
CA LYS A 82 -10.08 -74.03 46.52
C LYS A 82 -9.77 -75.49 46.92
N THR A 83 -8.57 -75.98 46.67
CA THR A 83 -8.17 -77.36 47.05
C THR A 83 -8.08 -77.50 48.57
N LYS A 84 -7.57 -76.49 49.29
CA LYS A 84 -7.57 -76.46 50.76
C LYS A 84 -8.96 -76.37 51.36
N GLU A 85 -9.91 -75.69 50.69
CA GLU A 85 -11.31 -75.63 51.10
C GLU A 85 -12.04 -76.96 50.84
N GLN A 86 -11.76 -77.68 49.74
CA GLN A 86 -12.33 -79.00 49.46
C GLN A 86 -11.86 -80.11 50.40
N LEU A 87 -10.68 -79.98 51.01
CA LEU A 87 -10.12 -80.92 52.00
C LEU A 87 -10.59 -80.66 53.44
N ARG A 88 -11.35 -79.59 53.67
CA ARG A 88 -12.06 -79.39 54.94
C ARG A 88 -13.49 -79.89 54.76
N SER A 89 -13.80 -81.06 55.31
CA SER A 89 -15.19 -81.44 55.56
C SER A 89 -15.79 -80.40 56.52
N SER A 90 -16.60 -79.48 55.98
CA SER A 90 -17.24 -78.42 56.75
C SER A 90 -18.25 -79.01 57.73
N THR A 91 -18.08 -78.77 59.02
CA THR A 91 -19.09 -79.03 60.05
C THR A 91 -20.36 -78.22 59.70
N PRO A 92 -21.56 -78.80 59.72
CA PRO A 92 -22.79 -78.07 59.41
C PRO A 92 -23.03 -76.91 60.40
N GLU A 93 -23.68 -75.86 59.92
CA GLU A 93 -23.96 -74.62 60.68
C GLU A 93 -24.91 -74.89 61.86
N ALA A 94 -24.71 -74.18 62.98
CA ALA A 94 -25.46 -74.41 64.21
C ALA A 94 -26.94 -73.99 64.09
N VAL A 95 -27.85 -74.86 64.54
CA VAL A 95 -29.32 -74.61 64.53
C VAL A 95 -29.68 -73.44 65.46
N GLN A 96 -30.61 -72.57 65.02
CA GLN A 96 -30.99 -71.35 65.75
C GLN A 96 -31.36 -71.64 67.22
N GLY A 97 -30.67 -70.98 68.14
CA GLY A 97 -30.86 -71.10 69.59
C GLY A 97 -29.84 -71.99 70.33
N ARG A 98 -28.87 -72.62 69.63
CA ARG A 98 -27.78 -73.39 70.26
C ARG A 98 -26.40 -72.87 69.82
N LYS A 99 -25.42 -72.91 70.73
CA LYS A 99 -24.00 -72.63 70.43
C LYS A 99 -23.23 -73.95 70.33
N HIS A 100 -22.51 -74.19 69.24
CA HIS A 100 -21.55 -75.30 69.16
C HIS A 100 -20.34 -74.99 70.05
N ASN A 101 -19.92 -75.97 70.85
CA ASN A 101 -18.74 -75.88 71.69
C ASN A 101 -17.68 -76.85 71.14
N VAL A 102 -16.42 -76.41 71.10
CA VAL A 102 -15.33 -77.22 70.53
C VAL A 102 -14.86 -78.21 71.58
N VAL A 103 -15.13 -79.50 71.37
CA VAL A 103 -14.71 -80.59 72.26
C VAL A 103 -13.46 -81.24 71.69
N GLN A 104 -12.48 -81.52 72.55
CA GLN A 104 -11.21 -82.15 72.20
C GLN A 104 -11.48 -83.63 71.86
N THR A 105 -11.65 -83.95 70.57
CA THR A 105 -11.87 -85.31 70.06
C THR A 105 -10.60 -85.96 69.53
N GLU A 106 -9.44 -85.45 69.92
CA GLU A 106 -8.15 -86.08 69.63
C GLU A 106 -7.99 -87.29 70.57
N LEU A 107 -7.45 -88.38 70.04
CA LEU A 107 -7.27 -89.63 70.79
C LEU A 107 -6.27 -89.39 71.94
N TYR A 108 -6.76 -89.26 73.17
CA TYR A 108 -5.96 -89.03 74.37
C TYR A 108 -5.69 -90.37 75.06
N LEU A 109 -4.60 -91.04 74.70
CA LEU A 109 -4.10 -92.23 75.39
C LEU A 109 -2.84 -91.85 76.17
N GLU A 110 -2.86 -92.02 77.50
CA GLU A 110 -1.68 -91.98 78.35
C GLU A 110 -0.99 -93.35 78.30
N GLU A 111 0.27 -93.39 77.88
CA GLU A 111 1.10 -94.59 77.99
C GLU A 111 1.55 -94.77 79.46
N LEU A 112 1.08 -95.83 80.12
CA LEU A 112 1.58 -96.26 81.41
C LEU A 112 2.89 -97.06 81.22
N SER A 113 4.01 -96.50 81.64
CA SER A 113 5.31 -97.17 81.62
C SER A 113 5.50 -98.04 82.87
N TYR A 114 5.23 -99.34 82.75
CA TYR A 114 5.71 -100.36 83.70
C TYR A 114 6.79 -101.22 83.04
N ASN A 115 8.00 -101.20 83.60
CA ASN A 115 9.11 -102.02 83.15
C ASN A 115 8.83 -103.49 83.52
N ILE A 116 8.60 -104.34 82.52
CA ILE A 116 8.64 -105.80 82.69
C ILE A 116 9.96 -106.26 82.06
N GLU A 117 10.85 -106.84 82.87
CA GLU A 117 11.98 -107.57 82.32
C GLU A 117 11.45 -108.87 81.71
N LEU A 118 11.39 -108.92 80.38
CA LEU A 118 11.21 -110.15 79.62
C LEU A 118 12.52 -110.44 78.88
N SER A 119 13.23 -111.45 79.35
CA SER A 119 14.33 -112.07 78.62
C SER A 119 13.77 -112.81 77.41
N HIS A 120 14.03 -112.32 76.20
CA HIS A 120 13.73 -113.07 74.97
C HIS A 120 14.88 -113.08 73.98
N ILE A 121 15.11 -114.30 73.47
CA ILE A 121 16.18 -114.75 72.60
C ILE A 121 15.83 -114.34 71.16
N GLU A 122 16.72 -113.62 70.50
CA GLU A 122 16.52 -113.14 69.12
C GLU A 122 17.32 -113.97 68.12
N CYS A 123 16.61 -114.61 67.18
CA CYS A 123 17.16 -115.24 65.99
C CYS A 123 17.27 -114.21 64.87
N GLN A 124 18.42 -114.16 64.19
CA GLN A 124 18.68 -113.26 63.08
C GLN A 124 17.95 -113.70 61.80
N THR A 125 16.97 -112.91 61.38
CA THR A 125 16.43 -112.90 60.00
C THR A 125 16.39 -111.47 59.50
N ASP A 126 17.10 -111.19 58.40
CA ASP A 126 17.24 -109.86 57.83
C ASP A 126 15.91 -109.31 57.29
N PRO A 127 15.60 -108.02 57.53
CA PRO A 127 14.41 -107.36 57.02
C PRO A 127 14.50 -107.12 55.51
N LEU A 128 13.48 -107.57 54.78
CA LEU A 128 13.30 -107.36 53.34
C LEU A 128 13.08 -105.86 53.05
N LEU A 129 14.06 -105.18 52.45
CA LEU A 129 13.94 -103.76 52.06
C LEU A 129 13.26 -103.62 50.68
N ASP A 130 12.24 -102.77 50.59
CA ASP A 130 11.54 -102.46 49.34
C ASP A 130 12.43 -101.67 48.36
N ARG A 131 12.52 -102.16 47.12
CA ARG A 131 13.26 -101.53 46.03
C ARG A 131 12.51 -100.29 45.52
N PRO A 132 13.17 -99.15 45.26
CA PRO A 132 12.50 -97.99 44.66
C PRO A 132 11.97 -98.33 43.25
N ALA A 133 10.85 -97.69 42.88
CA ALA A 133 10.20 -97.91 41.60
C ALA A 133 11.17 -97.61 40.43
N THR A 134 11.26 -98.53 39.47
CA THR A 134 12.10 -98.38 38.27
C THR A 134 11.70 -97.13 37.48
N PRO A 135 12.67 -96.31 37.02
CA PRO A 135 12.37 -95.09 36.29
C PRO A 135 11.62 -95.38 34.97
N LEU A 136 10.70 -94.49 34.60
CA LEU A 136 9.93 -94.57 33.36
C LEU A 136 10.88 -94.43 32.15
N PHE A 137 10.81 -95.40 31.23
CA PHE A 137 11.57 -95.36 29.98
C PHE A 137 10.96 -94.33 29.02
N ILE A 138 11.71 -93.27 28.70
CA ILE A 138 11.38 -92.30 27.66
C ILE A 138 12.19 -92.68 26.40
N PRO A 139 11.54 -93.12 25.31
CA PRO A 139 12.23 -93.42 24.07
C PRO A 139 12.96 -92.19 23.54
N ALA A 140 14.19 -92.36 23.04
CA ALA A 140 14.87 -91.31 22.31
C ALA A 140 14.05 -90.92 21.07
N LYS A 141 13.92 -89.62 20.76
CA LYS A 141 13.30 -89.17 19.50
C LYS A 141 13.98 -89.88 18.33
N SER A 142 13.22 -90.67 17.58
CA SER A 142 13.67 -91.30 16.35
C SER A 142 13.10 -90.53 15.17
N GLY A 143 13.93 -89.72 14.53
CA GLY A 143 13.60 -88.85 13.40
C GLY A 143 14.81 -87.96 13.10
N LYS A 144 15.02 -87.60 11.83
CA LYS A 144 16.02 -86.60 11.45
C LYS A 144 15.34 -85.23 11.42
N ASP A 145 15.74 -84.35 12.32
CA ASP A 145 15.28 -82.96 12.31
C ASP A 145 15.98 -82.24 11.13
N VAL A 146 15.20 -81.71 10.19
CA VAL A 146 15.68 -80.93 9.03
C VAL A 146 15.05 -79.54 9.10
N ALA A 147 15.89 -78.51 9.12
CA ALA A 147 15.46 -77.13 8.97
C ALA A 147 15.77 -76.67 7.55
N THR A 148 14.80 -76.07 6.89
CA THR A 148 14.97 -75.38 5.62
C THR A 148 14.81 -73.88 5.88
N GLN A 149 15.82 -73.11 5.50
CA GLN A 149 15.80 -71.64 5.57
C GLN A 149 16.10 -71.10 4.17
N ILE A 150 15.37 -70.05 3.80
CA ILE A 150 15.60 -69.30 2.58
C ILE A 150 16.59 -68.18 2.94
N GLU A 151 17.70 -68.13 2.22
CA GLU A 151 18.74 -67.11 2.43
C GLU A 151 18.44 -65.82 1.64
N ASP A 152 19.06 -64.72 2.05
CA ASP A 152 18.90 -63.43 1.39
C ASP A 152 19.28 -63.51 -0.09
N GLY A 153 18.31 -63.24 -0.98
CA GLY A 153 18.48 -63.25 -2.43
C GLY A 153 18.07 -64.54 -3.14
N GLU A 154 17.70 -65.61 -2.43
CA GLU A 154 17.32 -66.90 -3.05
C GLU A 154 15.97 -66.84 -3.79
N LEU A 155 15.10 -65.90 -3.43
CA LEU A 155 13.79 -65.68 -4.08
C LEU A 155 13.73 -64.40 -4.94
N PHE A 156 14.86 -63.72 -5.16
CA PHE A 156 14.86 -62.46 -5.89
C PHE A 156 14.65 -62.69 -7.39
N ASP A 157 13.60 -62.08 -7.95
CA ASP A 157 13.32 -62.05 -9.38
C ASP A 157 13.53 -60.63 -9.92
N PHE A 158 14.62 -60.42 -10.65
CA PHE A 158 15.00 -59.11 -11.14
C PHE A 158 13.94 -58.48 -12.03
N ASP A 159 13.34 -59.26 -12.95
CA ASP A 159 12.40 -58.73 -13.93
C ASP A 159 11.12 -58.22 -13.27
N ARG A 160 10.70 -58.87 -12.19
CA ARG A 160 9.55 -58.46 -11.37
C ARG A 160 9.86 -57.26 -10.49
N GLU A 161 11.02 -57.25 -9.85
CA GLU A 161 11.38 -56.22 -8.86
C GLU A 161 11.85 -54.90 -9.52
N VAL A 162 12.37 -54.93 -10.75
CA VAL A 162 12.77 -53.72 -11.49
C VAL A 162 11.59 -52.98 -12.12
N GLN A 163 10.46 -53.67 -12.34
CA GLN A 163 9.32 -53.12 -13.07
C GLN A 163 8.78 -51.81 -12.46
N PRO A 164 8.57 -51.68 -11.12
CA PRO A 164 8.10 -50.42 -10.53
C PRO A 164 9.13 -49.30 -10.63
N LEU A 165 10.42 -49.64 -10.53
CA LEU A 165 11.50 -48.66 -10.68
C LEU A 165 11.50 -48.08 -12.09
N LEU A 166 11.44 -48.96 -13.10
CA LEU A 166 11.45 -48.57 -14.50
C LEU A 166 10.20 -47.76 -14.87
N GLU A 167 9.03 -48.14 -14.38
CA GLU A 167 7.77 -47.41 -14.59
C GLU A 167 7.87 -45.98 -14.05
N VAL A 168 8.39 -45.79 -12.85
CA VAL A 168 8.59 -44.46 -12.26
C VAL A 168 9.63 -43.66 -13.05
N LEU A 169 10.74 -44.28 -13.46
CA LEU A 169 11.81 -43.61 -14.20
C LEU A 169 11.32 -43.14 -15.58
N ILE A 170 10.67 -44.02 -16.33
CA ILE A 170 10.11 -43.69 -17.64
C ILE A 170 8.99 -42.67 -17.49
N GLY A 171 8.07 -42.86 -16.54
CA GLY A 171 6.98 -41.93 -16.27
C GLY A 171 7.50 -40.53 -15.97
N LYS A 172 8.50 -40.41 -15.07
CA LYS A 172 9.07 -39.12 -14.71
C LYS A 172 9.83 -38.45 -15.85
N THR A 173 10.60 -39.23 -16.62
CA THR A 173 11.33 -38.68 -17.77
C THR A 173 10.39 -38.16 -18.86
N ILE A 174 9.33 -38.91 -19.19
CA ILE A 174 8.32 -38.48 -20.17
C ILE A 174 7.57 -37.25 -19.66
N GLU A 175 7.08 -37.27 -18.42
CA GLU A 175 6.37 -36.14 -17.83
C GLU A 175 7.22 -34.87 -17.82
N GLN A 176 8.49 -34.98 -17.39
CA GLN A 176 9.41 -33.85 -17.38
C GLN A 176 9.67 -33.33 -18.81
N SER A 177 9.96 -34.23 -19.76
CA SER A 177 10.21 -33.82 -21.15
C SER A 177 9.00 -33.13 -21.79
N LEU A 178 7.78 -33.58 -21.46
CA LEU A 178 6.56 -32.97 -21.98
C LEU A 178 6.37 -31.56 -21.42
N LEU A 179 6.58 -31.37 -20.12
CA LEU A 179 6.49 -30.05 -19.49
C LEU A 179 7.53 -29.08 -20.06
N GLU A 180 8.77 -29.52 -20.24
CA GLU A 180 9.85 -28.70 -20.81
C GLU A 180 9.50 -28.25 -22.24
N VAL A 181 9.01 -29.16 -23.11
CA VAL A 181 8.61 -28.81 -24.48
C VAL A 181 7.42 -27.84 -24.48
N MET A 182 6.43 -28.05 -23.61
CA MET A 182 5.29 -27.13 -23.50
C MET A 182 5.73 -25.73 -23.07
N GLU A 183 6.62 -25.63 -22.07
CA GLU A 183 7.18 -24.34 -21.62
C GLU A 183 7.98 -23.64 -22.73
N GLU A 184 8.78 -24.39 -23.50
CA GLU A 184 9.54 -23.85 -24.63
C GLU A 184 8.62 -23.29 -25.73
N GLU A 185 7.55 -24.00 -26.07
CA GLU A 185 6.56 -23.55 -27.05
C GLU A 185 5.82 -22.29 -26.57
N GLU A 186 5.40 -22.26 -25.31
CA GLU A 186 4.76 -21.08 -24.71
C GLU A 186 5.69 -19.87 -24.72
N LEU A 187 6.94 -20.03 -24.32
CA LEU A 187 7.95 -18.97 -24.36
C LEU A 187 8.23 -18.50 -25.79
N ALA A 188 8.27 -19.41 -26.76
CA ALA A 188 8.43 -19.07 -28.18
C ALA A 188 7.25 -18.24 -28.69
N CYS A 189 6.02 -18.62 -28.33
CA CYS A 189 4.80 -17.89 -28.69
C CYS A 189 4.80 -16.48 -28.09
N LEU A 190 5.09 -16.34 -26.79
CA LEU A 190 5.17 -15.04 -26.11
C LEU A 190 6.24 -14.14 -26.74
N ARG A 191 7.43 -14.68 -27.04
CA ARG A 191 8.50 -13.94 -27.72
C ARG A 191 8.11 -13.51 -29.14
N ALA A 192 7.37 -14.34 -29.87
CA ALA A 192 6.88 -13.98 -31.20
C ALA A 192 5.85 -12.85 -31.12
N GLN A 193 4.89 -12.94 -30.19
CA GLN A 193 3.92 -11.87 -29.95
C GLN A 193 4.59 -10.56 -29.52
N GLN A 194 5.57 -10.62 -28.61
CA GLN A 194 6.30 -9.45 -28.16
C GLN A 194 7.06 -8.77 -29.31
N ARG A 195 7.71 -9.57 -30.19
CA ARG A 195 8.40 -9.04 -31.38
C ARG A 195 7.42 -8.36 -32.33
N ALA A 196 6.31 -9.01 -32.67
CA ALA A 196 5.29 -8.43 -33.54
C ALA A 196 4.71 -7.12 -32.97
N PHE A 197 4.46 -7.08 -31.66
CA PHE A 197 3.99 -5.86 -30.99
C PHE A 197 5.04 -4.74 -31.01
N GLN A 198 6.31 -5.06 -30.77
CA GLN A 198 7.40 -4.08 -30.83
C GLN A 198 7.59 -3.53 -32.25
N GLU A 199 7.52 -4.38 -33.28
CA GLU A 199 7.59 -3.96 -34.67
C GLU A 199 6.47 -2.99 -35.02
N LEU A 200 5.22 -3.32 -34.67
CA LEU A 200 4.07 -2.45 -34.88
C LEU A 200 4.25 -1.11 -34.15
N ARG A 201 4.59 -1.16 -32.86
CA ARG A 201 4.79 0.04 -32.05
C ARG A 201 5.90 0.93 -32.59
N ASN A 202 6.99 0.35 -33.08
CA ASN A 202 8.09 1.10 -33.66
C ASN A 202 7.68 1.76 -34.99
N ALA A 203 6.89 1.07 -35.81
CA ALA A 203 6.33 1.62 -37.05
C ALA A 203 5.37 2.79 -36.76
N GLU A 204 4.45 2.63 -35.80
CA GLU A 204 3.53 3.67 -35.35
C GLU A 204 4.28 4.88 -34.81
N LEU A 205 5.30 4.67 -33.98
CA LEU A 205 6.11 5.75 -33.41
C LEU A 205 6.86 6.52 -34.50
N ALA A 206 7.42 5.83 -35.49
CA ALA A 206 8.07 6.48 -36.63
C ALA A 206 7.07 7.31 -37.46
N GLU A 207 5.84 6.81 -37.66
CA GLU A 207 4.79 7.57 -38.35
C GLU A 207 4.36 8.81 -37.58
N VAL A 208 4.14 8.69 -36.27
CA VAL A 208 3.79 9.82 -35.40
C VAL A 208 4.88 10.89 -35.44
N GLN A 209 6.16 10.50 -35.36
CA GLN A 209 7.27 11.45 -35.48
C GLN A 209 7.28 12.18 -36.83
N ARG A 210 7.02 11.46 -37.93
CA ARG A 210 6.92 12.04 -39.27
C ARG A 210 5.79 13.07 -39.35
N LEU A 211 4.63 12.76 -38.80
CA LEU A 211 3.47 13.66 -38.77
C LEU A 211 3.70 14.88 -37.88
N GLN A 212 4.30 14.71 -36.70
CA GLN A 212 4.66 15.81 -35.80
C GLN A 212 5.63 16.80 -36.44
N GLU A 213 6.66 16.29 -37.13
CA GLU A 213 7.62 17.14 -37.84
C GLU A 213 6.95 17.91 -39.00
N GLN A 214 6.04 17.26 -39.74
CA GLN A 214 5.25 17.93 -40.77
C GLN A 214 4.34 19.02 -40.18
N GLU A 215 3.67 18.73 -39.07
CA GLU A 215 2.81 19.69 -38.39
C GLU A 215 3.63 20.87 -37.84
N ARG A 216 4.82 20.61 -37.29
CA ARG A 216 5.74 21.66 -36.83
C ARG A 216 6.07 22.63 -37.96
N ARG A 217 6.47 22.11 -39.13
CA ARG A 217 6.79 22.94 -40.31
C ARG A 217 5.59 23.77 -40.76
N HIS A 218 4.41 23.16 -40.85
CA HIS A 218 3.20 23.86 -41.24
C HIS A 218 2.80 24.95 -40.22
N ARG A 219 2.97 24.67 -38.92
CA ARG A 219 2.71 25.64 -37.85
C ARG A 219 3.66 26.83 -37.92
N GLU A 220 4.95 26.58 -38.09
CA GLU A 220 5.96 27.62 -38.26
C GLU A 220 5.68 28.49 -39.50
N GLU A 221 5.31 27.88 -40.64
CA GLU A 221 4.94 28.64 -41.83
C GLU A 221 3.67 29.48 -41.59
N LYS A 222 2.63 28.90 -40.98
CA LYS A 222 1.39 29.60 -40.65
C LYS A 222 1.65 30.80 -39.73
N GLU A 223 2.48 30.64 -38.72
CA GLU A 223 2.86 31.74 -37.81
C GLU A 223 3.60 32.85 -38.55
N ARG A 224 4.53 32.51 -39.44
CA ARG A 224 5.22 33.49 -40.30
C ARG A 224 4.24 34.26 -41.19
N ARG A 225 3.28 33.57 -41.81
CA ARG A 225 2.23 34.22 -42.64
C ARG A 225 1.33 35.14 -41.81
N ILE A 226 0.93 34.72 -40.62
CA ILE A 226 0.13 35.54 -39.71
C ILE A 226 0.91 36.80 -39.29
N ALA A 227 2.20 36.66 -38.96
CA ALA A 227 3.04 37.80 -38.59
C ALA A 227 3.16 38.81 -39.74
N GLN A 228 3.46 38.34 -40.96
CA GLN A 228 3.51 39.17 -42.17
C GLN A 228 2.18 39.90 -42.42
N GLN A 229 1.05 39.18 -42.34
CA GLN A 229 -0.27 39.78 -42.55
C GLN A 229 -0.60 40.82 -41.48
N ARG A 230 -0.21 40.58 -40.23
CA ARG A 230 -0.42 41.51 -39.12
C ARG A 230 0.37 42.79 -39.31
N GLU A 231 1.62 42.70 -39.77
CA GLU A 231 2.44 43.86 -40.11
C GLU A 231 1.85 44.63 -41.29
N ALA A 232 1.45 43.94 -42.36
CA ALA A 232 0.80 44.55 -43.52
C ALA A 232 -0.46 45.33 -43.13
N LEU A 233 -1.34 44.73 -42.31
CA LEU A 233 -2.54 45.39 -41.79
C LEU A 233 -2.22 46.59 -40.90
N ARG A 234 -1.14 46.55 -40.12
CA ARG A 234 -0.71 47.71 -39.33
C ARG A 234 -0.29 48.86 -40.25
N MET A 235 0.54 48.58 -41.25
CA MET A 235 0.97 49.59 -42.22
C MET A 235 -0.21 50.15 -43.02
N GLU A 236 -1.16 49.30 -43.42
CA GLU A 236 -2.39 49.73 -44.10
C GLU A 236 -3.18 50.71 -43.23
N LYS A 237 -3.45 50.37 -41.96
CA LYS A 237 -4.13 51.28 -41.03
C LYS A 237 -3.44 52.64 -40.91
N GLU A 238 -2.13 52.63 -40.70
CA GLU A 238 -1.34 53.87 -40.63
C GLU A 238 -1.45 54.68 -41.93
N THR A 239 -1.42 54.02 -43.09
CA THR A 239 -1.55 54.71 -44.38
C THR A 239 -2.95 55.30 -44.57
N VAL A 240 -4.00 54.57 -44.20
CA VAL A 240 -5.39 55.03 -44.27
C VAL A 240 -5.60 56.23 -43.35
N GLU A 241 -5.10 56.19 -42.12
CA GLU A 241 -5.16 57.31 -41.18
C GLU A 241 -4.42 58.55 -41.71
N LYS A 242 -3.21 58.38 -42.28
CA LYS A 242 -2.46 59.48 -42.90
C LYS A 242 -3.22 60.09 -44.08
N ILE A 243 -3.81 59.27 -44.93
CA ILE A 243 -4.62 59.72 -46.07
C ILE A 243 -5.86 60.48 -45.57
N ALA A 244 -6.55 59.94 -44.57
CA ALA A 244 -7.73 60.56 -43.97
C ALA A 244 -7.39 61.91 -43.31
N ALA A 245 -6.31 61.98 -42.54
CA ALA A 245 -5.83 63.21 -41.93
C ALA A 245 -5.48 64.27 -42.97
N ARG A 246 -4.79 63.89 -44.05
CA ARG A 246 -4.47 64.79 -45.18
C ARG A 246 -5.73 65.29 -45.88
N ALA A 247 -6.67 64.40 -46.19
CA ALA A 247 -7.93 64.78 -46.84
C ALA A 247 -8.74 65.73 -45.95
N TYR A 248 -8.81 65.45 -44.65
CA TYR A 248 -9.47 66.30 -43.66
C TYR A 248 -8.81 67.68 -43.55
N THR A 249 -7.48 67.75 -43.45
CA THR A 249 -6.78 69.04 -43.40
C THR A 249 -6.97 69.83 -44.69
N GLN A 250 -6.95 69.18 -45.86
CA GLN A 250 -7.18 69.86 -47.12
C GLN A 250 -8.58 70.47 -47.20
N GLN A 251 -9.61 69.72 -46.79
CA GLN A 251 -10.99 70.23 -46.74
C GLN A 251 -11.12 71.38 -45.73
N TYR A 252 -10.59 71.20 -44.52
CA TYR A 252 -10.66 72.21 -43.47
C TYR A 252 -9.92 73.51 -43.84
N LEU A 253 -8.72 73.40 -44.41
CA LEU A 253 -7.94 74.56 -44.85
C LEU A 253 -8.57 75.25 -46.05
N ALA A 254 -9.21 74.51 -46.97
CA ALA A 254 -9.91 75.09 -48.10
C ALA A 254 -11.03 76.06 -47.66
N ASP A 255 -11.71 75.78 -46.54
CA ASP A 255 -12.77 76.64 -46.00
C ASP A 255 -12.23 77.70 -45.01
N LEU A 256 -11.25 77.32 -44.19
CA LEU A 256 -10.67 78.21 -43.17
C LEU A 256 -9.91 79.38 -43.81
N VAL A 257 -9.09 79.13 -44.84
CA VAL A 257 -8.26 80.16 -45.48
C VAL A 257 -9.14 81.31 -46.00
N PRO A 258 -10.14 81.08 -46.88
CA PRO A 258 -11.04 82.16 -47.33
C PRO A 258 -11.74 82.89 -46.17
N THR A 259 -12.17 82.16 -45.13
CA THR A 259 -12.88 82.75 -43.99
C THR A 259 -11.99 83.67 -43.16
N VAL A 260 -10.75 83.26 -42.88
CA VAL A 260 -9.76 84.08 -42.16
C VAL A 260 -9.32 85.27 -43.02
N PHE A 261 -9.10 85.08 -44.32
CA PHE A 261 -8.78 86.20 -45.21
C PHE A 261 -9.93 87.21 -45.29
N GLN A 262 -11.18 86.74 -45.35
CA GLN A 262 -12.35 87.60 -45.34
C GLN A 262 -12.52 88.33 -44.00
N SER A 263 -12.32 87.66 -42.86
CA SER A 263 -12.42 88.31 -41.55
C SER A 263 -11.31 89.36 -41.37
N LEU A 264 -10.07 89.05 -41.74
CA LEU A 264 -8.96 90.02 -41.72
C LEU A 264 -9.21 91.21 -42.65
N ARG A 265 -9.84 90.98 -43.82
CA ARG A 265 -10.25 92.03 -44.74
C ARG A 265 -11.34 92.92 -44.15
N ILE A 266 -12.36 92.34 -43.52
CA ILE A 266 -13.44 93.08 -42.85
C ILE A 266 -12.89 93.90 -41.66
N HIS A 267 -11.95 93.35 -40.91
CA HIS A 267 -11.29 94.06 -39.80
C HIS A 267 -10.25 95.10 -40.26
N GLY A 268 -10.05 95.30 -41.57
CA GLY A 268 -9.20 96.35 -42.12
C GLY A 268 -7.69 96.09 -41.98
N PHE A 269 -7.27 94.84 -41.75
CA PHE A 269 -5.84 94.50 -41.71
C PHE A 269 -5.19 94.48 -43.09
N PHE A 270 -5.97 94.18 -44.14
CA PHE A 270 -5.55 94.33 -45.54
C PHE A 270 -5.91 95.74 -46.03
N TYR A 271 -4.91 96.58 -46.21
CA TYR A 271 -5.04 97.93 -46.78
C TYR A 271 -4.35 98.00 -48.14
N ASP A 272 -4.82 98.87 -49.01
CA ASP A 272 -4.08 99.22 -50.21
C ASP A 272 -2.86 100.07 -49.80
N PRO A 273 -1.62 99.64 -50.10
CA PRO A 273 -0.43 100.41 -49.78
C PRO A 273 -0.47 101.83 -50.37
N VAL A 274 -1.14 102.03 -51.51
CA VAL A 274 -1.28 103.34 -52.15
C VAL A 274 -2.23 104.23 -51.35
N GLU A 275 -3.37 103.71 -50.92
CA GLU A 275 -4.34 104.46 -50.10
C GLU A 275 -3.71 104.90 -48.78
N LYS A 276 -3.00 103.98 -48.10
CA LYS A 276 -2.31 104.29 -46.84
C LYS A 276 -1.16 105.27 -47.02
N ASP A 277 -0.40 105.18 -48.10
CA ASP A 277 0.68 106.14 -48.42
C ASP A 277 0.11 107.54 -48.70
N ILE A 278 -1.03 107.62 -49.39
CA ILE A 278 -1.74 108.89 -49.59
C ILE A 278 -2.21 109.45 -48.24
N GLU A 279 -2.82 108.63 -47.39
CA GLU A 279 -3.31 109.07 -46.08
C GLU A 279 -2.20 109.51 -45.13
N THR A 280 -1.09 108.77 -45.09
CA THR A 280 -0.02 108.99 -44.10
C THR A 280 1.03 109.98 -44.55
N ASN A 281 1.35 110.05 -45.85
CA ASN A 281 2.43 110.89 -46.36
C ASN A 281 1.89 112.06 -47.20
N PHE A 282 0.99 111.81 -48.14
CA PHE A 282 0.51 112.84 -49.07
C PHE A 282 -0.41 113.87 -48.40
N PHE A 283 -1.43 113.44 -47.63
CA PHE A 283 -2.35 114.38 -46.97
C PHE A 283 -1.65 115.30 -45.97
N PRO A 284 -0.75 114.84 -45.08
CA PRO A 284 -0.03 115.73 -44.20
C PRO A 284 0.87 116.71 -44.95
N TRP A 285 1.55 116.25 -46.02
CA TRP A 285 2.35 117.12 -46.87
C TRP A 285 1.50 118.19 -47.57
N LEU A 286 0.36 117.81 -48.15
CA LEU A 286 -0.56 118.73 -48.83
C LEU A 286 -1.12 119.76 -47.82
N MET A 287 -1.55 119.30 -46.65
CA MET A 287 -2.06 120.18 -45.59
C MET A 287 -0.98 121.14 -45.09
N ALA A 288 0.28 120.69 -44.98
CA ALA A 288 1.40 121.54 -44.61
C ALA A 288 1.69 122.60 -45.68
N GLU A 289 1.68 122.25 -46.97
CA GLU A 289 1.90 123.20 -48.07
C GLU A 289 0.76 124.22 -48.18
N VAL A 290 -0.50 123.77 -48.06
CA VAL A 290 -1.68 124.65 -48.00
C VAL A 290 -1.56 125.61 -46.81
N ASN A 291 -1.15 125.12 -45.63
CA ASN A 291 -0.96 125.96 -44.47
C ASN A 291 0.18 126.99 -44.67
N SER A 292 1.30 126.59 -45.30
CA SER A 292 2.39 127.52 -45.65
C SER A 292 1.93 128.64 -46.60
N LYS A 293 1.10 128.32 -47.60
CA LYS A 293 0.52 129.32 -48.51
C LYS A 293 -0.46 130.24 -47.79
N LEU A 294 -1.28 129.72 -46.88
CA LEU A 294 -2.17 130.51 -46.04
C LEU A 294 -1.39 131.44 -45.10
N GLU A 295 -0.34 130.95 -44.46
CA GLU A 295 0.57 131.73 -43.60
C GLU A 295 1.23 132.88 -44.39
N LYS A 296 1.79 132.60 -45.57
CA LYS A 296 2.35 133.64 -46.45
C LYS A 296 1.31 134.70 -46.83
N ARG A 297 0.08 134.27 -47.12
CA ARG A 297 -1.03 135.17 -47.46
C ARG A 297 -1.50 135.99 -46.23
N ASN A 298 -1.52 135.38 -45.05
CA ASN A 298 -1.86 136.05 -43.80
C ASN A 298 -0.78 137.07 -43.41
N ALA A 299 0.50 136.71 -43.53
CA ALA A 299 1.62 137.63 -43.33
C ALA A 299 1.59 138.80 -44.32
N ALA A 300 1.30 138.54 -45.60
CA ALA A 300 1.12 139.60 -46.60
C ALA A 300 -0.06 140.53 -46.26
N ARG A 301 -1.17 140.00 -45.74
CA ARG A 301 -2.28 140.82 -45.23
C ARG A 301 -1.89 141.63 -44.00
N GLN A 302 -1.20 141.05 -43.03
CA GLN A 302 -0.70 141.77 -41.85
C GLN A 302 0.28 142.89 -42.25
N LEU A 303 1.16 142.65 -43.23
CA LEU A 303 2.04 143.69 -43.79
C LEU A 303 1.24 144.80 -44.49
N LEU A 304 0.19 144.44 -45.25
CA LEU A 304 -0.70 145.42 -45.86
C LEU A 304 -1.43 146.24 -44.79
N ASP A 305 -1.96 145.60 -43.75
CA ASP A 305 -2.68 146.26 -42.66
C ASP A 305 -1.76 147.18 -41.85
N THR A 306 -0.51 146.77 -41.60
CA THR A 306 0.50 147.63 -40.95
C THR A 306 0.91 148.82 -41.84
N LEU A 307 1.09 148.61 -43.15
CA LEU A 307 1.32 149.72 -44.09
C LEU A 307 0.14 150.70 -44.13
N ILE A 308 -1.09 150.20 -44.15
CA ILE A 308 -2.30 151.03 -44.07
C ILE A 308 -2.33 151.80 -42.74
N HIS A 309 -2.00 151.15 -41.62
CA HIS A 309 -1.92 151.79 -40.31
C HIS A 309 -0.84 152.89 -40.25
N ASP A 310 0.37 152.64 -40.77
CA ASP A 310 1.46 153.62 -40.84
C ASP A 310 1.09 154.83 -41.71
N VAL A 311 0.44 154.60 -42.86
CA VAL A 311 -0.05 155.68 -43.73
C VAL A 311 -1.13 156.50 -43.02
N ALA A 312 -2.04 155.85 -42.29
CA ALA A 312 -3.05 156.53 -41.48
C ALA A 312 -2.41 157.35 -40.33
N GLN A 313 -1.43 156.79 -39.61
CA GLN A 313 -0.69 157.49 -38.55
C GLN A 313 0.12 158.68 -39.09
N LYS A 314 0.80 158.56 -40.24
CA LYS A 314 1.52 159.68 -40.86
C LYS A 314 0.60 160.80 -41.33
N LYS A 315 -0.63 160.48 -41.72
CA LYS A 315 -1.64 161.49 -42.09
C LYS A 315 -2.30 162.15 -40.88
N LEU A 316 -2.40 161.47 -39.74
CA LEU A 316 -3.01 162.02 -38.52
C LEU A 316 -2.43 163.39 -38.08
N PRO A 317 -1.09 163.61 -38.00
CA PRO A 317 -0.53 164.92 -37.65
C PRO A 317 -0.69 165.97 -38.76
N LEU A 318 -0.89 165.58 -40.01
CA LEU A 318 -1.19 166.53 -41.10
C LEU A 318 -2.59 167.10 -40.97
N TYR A 319 -3.56 166.31 -40.49
CA TYR A 319 -4.91 166.79 -40.21
C TYR A 319 -4.99 167.59 -38.91
N THR A 320 -4.28 167.20 -37.84
CA THR A 320 -4.27 168.00 -36.60
C THR A 320 -3.54 169.34 -36.78
N ASN A 321 -2.52 169.44 -37.65
CA ASN A 321 -1.89 170.71 -38.01
C ASN A 321 -2.77 171.61 -38.91
N LEU A 322 -3.76 171.05 -39.61
CA LEU A 322 -4.77 171.80 -40.37
C LEU A 322 -5.88 172.36 -39.47
N GLU A 323 -6.15 171.74 -38.31
CA GLU A 323 -7.10 172.24 -37.31
C GLU A 323 -6.52 173.34 -36.40
N THR A 324 -5.18 173.46 -36.29
CA THR A 324 -4.51 174.46 -35.42
C THR A 324 -4.06 175.74 -36.13
N ARG A 325 -4.56 176.06 -37.32
CA ARG A 325 -4.41 177.39 -37.94
C ARG A 325 -5.70 178.23 -37.79
N PRO A 326 -5.76 179.17 -36.84
CA PRO A 326 -6.80 180.20 -36.79
C PRO A 326 -6.38 181.41 -37.64
N GLU A 327 -7.10 181.67 -38.73
CA GLU A 327 -7.06 182.95 -39.46
C GLU A 327 -8.52 183.37 -39.66
N LYS A 328 -8.99 184.35 -38.87
CA LYS A 328 -8.92 185.81 -39.07
C LYS A 328 -9.91 186.31 -40.11
#